data_AF-A0A2V7TQ67-F1
#
_entry.id   AF-A0A2V7TQ67-F1
#
_cell.length_a   1.000
_cell.length_b   1.000
_cell.length_c   1.000
_cell.angle_alpha   90.00
_cell.angle_beta   90.00
_cell.angle_gamma   90.00
#
_symmetry.space_group_name_H-M   'P 1'
#
loop_
_entity.id
_entity.type
_entity.pdbx_description
1 polymer ?
#
loop_
_entity_poly.entity_id
_entity_poly.type
_entity_poly.pdbx_seq_one_letter_code
_entity_poly.pdbx_strand_id
1 'polypeptide(L)' 'MGHSLQQVGELAWSAFQAVNTRVPASPAPTPAWAPGPPLKSHQRSRPPLGYPRETDSLCPRCVVETRRQIIAGERD' A
#
# COMPACT_ATOMS: atom_id res chain seq x y z
N MET A 1 15.84 35.05 5.86
CA MET A 1 16.54 33.80 6.24
C MET A 1 15.71 32.52 6.03
N GLY A 2 14.42 32.57 5.64
CA GLY A 2 13.62 31.35 5.40
C GLY A 2 13.83 30.68 4.03
N HIS A 3 14.08 31.48 2.97
CA HIS A 3 14.20 30.97 1.61
C HIS A 3 15.46 30.13 1.35
N SER A 4 16.57 30.43 2.04
CA SER A 4 17.83 29.68 1.86
C SER A 4 17.72 28.25 2.38
N LEU A 5 17.03 28.03 3.50
CA LEU A 5 16.79 26.68 4.04
C LEU A 5 15.86 25.86 3.15
N GLN A 6 14.83 26.51 2.57
CA GLN A 6 13.93 25.88 1.61
C GLN A 6 14.68 25.43 0.35
N GLN A 7 15.52 26.30 -0.22
CA GLN A 7 16.32 25.99 -1.40
C GLN A 7 17.29 24.83 -1.16
N VAL A 8 17.96 24.81 0.00
CA VAL A 8 18.82 23.68 0.39
C VAL A 8 18.02 22.39 0.50
N GLY A 9 16.81 22.43 1.07
CA GLY A 9 15.91 21.28 1.16
C GLY A 9 15.49 20.74 -0.20
N GLU A 10 15.11 21.61 -1.12
CA GLU A 10 14.71 21.22 -2.49
C GLU A 10 15.86 20.58 -3.28
N LEU A 11 17.06 21.18 -3.18
CA LEU A 11 18.28 20.64 -3.80
C LEU A 11 18.64 19.27 -3.22
N ALA A 12 18.62 19.14 -1.89
CA ALA A 12 18.91 17.88 -1.22
C ALA A 12 17.91 16.77 -1.62
N TRP A 13 16.61 17.10 -1.66
CA TRP A 13 15.57 16.15 -2.07
C TRP A 13 15.73 15.69 -3.52
N SER A 14 16.01 16.64 -4.43
CA SER A 14 16.18 16.35 -5.85
C SER A 14 17.40 15.46 -6.10
N ALA A 15 18.52 15.76 -5.43
CA ALA A 15 19.73 14.93 -5.49
C ALA A 15 19.49 13.52 -4.94
N PHE A 16 18.82 13.40 -3.79
CA PHE A 16 18.45 12.11 -3.20
C PHE A 16 17.57 11.28 -4.15
N GLN A 17 16.52 11.89 -4.72
CA GLN A 17 15.60 11.21 -5.63
C GLN A 17 16.28 10.74 -6.92
N ALA A 18 17.26 11.50 -7.42
CA ALA A 18 18.06 11.08 -8.57
C ALA A 18 18.80 9.76 -8.27
N VAL A 19 19.35 9.58 -7.08
CA VAL A 19 20.01 8.32 -6.71
C VAL A 19 18.96 7.23 -6.44
N ASN A 20 17.96 7.52 -5.61
CA ASN A 20 16.94 6.57 -5.15
C ASN A 20 16.19 5.88 -6.32
N THR A 21 15.92 6.60 -7.41
CA THR A 21 15.20 6.06 -8.59
C THR A 21 16.04 5.12 -9.46
N ARG A 22 17.37 5.14 -9.31
CA ARG A 22 18.30 4.30 -10.10
C ARG A 22 18.70 3.01 -9.37
N VAL A 23 18.44 2.93 -8.08
CA VAL A 23 18.75 1.76 -7.26
C VAL A 23 17.54 0.82 -7.23
N PRO A 24 17.72 -0.51 -7.40
CA PRO A 24 16.63 -1.47 -7.28
C PRO A 24 15.95 -1.40 -5.91
N ALA A 25 14.62 -1.49 -5.90
CA ALA A 25 13.85 -1.47 -4.67
C ALA A 25 14.09 -2.75 -3.84
N SER A 26 14.45 -2.59 -2.57
CA SER A 26 14.59 -3.71 -1.63
C SER A 26 13.26 -4.47 -1.44
N PRO A 27 13.27 -5.77 -1.10
CA PRO A 27 12.06 -6.52 -0.77
C PRO A 27 11.23 -5.85 0.34
N ALA A 28 9.90 -6.02 0.31
CA ALA A 28 9.05 -5.54 1.39
C ALA A 28 9.11 -6.50 2.59
N PRO A 29 9.06 -6.00 3.84
CA PRO A 29 8.94 -6.87 5.01
C PRO A 29 7.64 -7.67 4.94
N THR A 30 7.72 -8.95 5.32
CA THR A 30 6.56 -9.86 5.33
C THR A 30 6.20 -10.16 6.79
N PRO A 31 5.09 -9.60 7.32
CA PRO A 31 4.68 -9.91 8.69
C PRO A 31 4.07 -11.32 8.75
N ALA A 32 4.14 -11.96 9.92
CA ALA A 32 3.70 -13.35 10.12
C ALA A 32 2.20 -13.57 9.85
N TRP A 33 1.37 -12.54 10.01
CA TRP A 33 -0.08 -12.60 9.77
C TRP A 33 -0.46 -12.42 8.30
N ALA A 34 0.48 -12.02 7.43
CA ALA A 34 0.18 -11.81 6.02
C ALA A 34 0.53 -13.04 5.19
N PRO A 35 -0.27 -13.37 4.16
CA PRO A 35 0.03 -14.48 3.26
C PRO A 35 1.29 -14.24 2.41
N GLY A 36 1.78 -13.01 2.34
CA GLY A 36 2.99 -12.65 1.61
C GLY A 36 3.36 -11.17 1.74
N PRO A 37 4.51 -10.76 1.17
CA PRO A 37 4.96 -9.37 1.20
C PRO A 37 3.96 -8.46 0.46
N PRO A 38 3.74 -7.22 0.95
CA PRO A 38 2.90 -6.27 0.24
C PRO A 38 3.52 -5.90 -1.11
N LEU A 39 2.68 -5.81 -2.14
CA LEU A 39 3.08 -5.43 -3.49
C LEU A 39 3.71 -4.04 -3.51
N LYS A 40 4.79 -3.88 -4.29
CA LYS A 40 5.39 -2.57 -4.56
C LYS A 40 4.41 -1.68 -5.32
N SER A 41 4.56 -0.36 -5.20
CA SER A 41 3.66 0.61 -5.85
C SER A 41 3.50 0.37 -7.35
N HIS A 42 4.58 0.01 -8.05
CA HIS A 42 4.58 -0.31 -9.49
C HIS A 42 4.01 -1.70 -9.83
N GLN A 43 3.83 -2.57 -8.83
CA GLN A 43 3.24 -3.91 -9.00
C GLN A 43 1.74 -3.91 -8.72
N ARG A 44 1.19 -2.81 -8.18
CA ARG A 44 -0.25 -2.71 -7.89
C ARG A 44 -1.02 -2.59 -9.19
N SER A 45 -1.93 -3.53 -9.43
CA SER A 45 -2.92 -3.43 -10.50
C SER A 45 -4.07 -2.52 -10.07
N ARG A 46 -4.78 -1.96 -11.05
CA ARG A 46 -6.07 -1.30 -10.82
C ARG A 46 -7.17 -2.30 -11.19
N PRO A 47 -8.25 -2.43 -10.38
CA PRO A 47 -9.38 -3.23 -10.78
C PRO A 47 -10.03 -2.66 -12.05
N PRO A 48 -10.68 -3.49 -12.88
CA PRO A 48 -11.36 -3.01 -14.08
C PRO A 48 -12.43 -1.98 -13.73
N LEU A 49 -12.46 -0.86 -14.47
CA LEU A 49 -13.36 0.28 -14.21
C LEU A 49 -14.76 0.12 -14.83
N GLY A 50 -15.14 -1.10 -15.25
CA GLY A 50 -16.41 -1.41 -15.94
C GLY A 50 -17.57 -1.75 -15.01
N TYR A 51 -18.75 -2.02 -15.58
CA TYR A 51 -19.92 -2.55 -14.86
C TYR A 51 -20.29 -3.93 -15.41
N PRO A 52 -20.60 -4.93 -14.56
CA PRO A 52 -20.52 -4.90 -13.10
C PRO A 52 -19.05 -4.95 -12.62
N ARG A 53 -18.70 -4.17 -11.59
CA ARG A 53 -17.38 -4.28 -10.95
C ARG A 53 -17.38 -5.55 -10.12
N GLU A 54 -16.50 -6.48 -10.44
CA GLU A 54 -16.15 -7.53 -9.48
C GLU A 54 -15.30 -6.88 -8.40
N THR A 55 -15.84 -6.84 -7.19
CA THR A 55 -15.08 -6.41 -6.02
C THR A 55 -14.28 -7.60 -5.54
N ASP A 56 -12.97 -7.43 -5.47
CA ASP A 56 -12.03 -8.28 -4.75
C ASP A 56 -12.25 -8.22 -3.22
N SER A 57 -13.14 -7.36 -2.73
CA SER A 57 -13.69 -7.48 -1.38
C SER A 57 -14.61 -8.70 -1.28
N LEU A 58 -14.49 -9.44 -0.17
CA LEU A 58 -15.44 -10.47 0.27
C LEU A 58 -16.89 -10.06 -0.07
N CYS A 59 -17.71 -11.02 -0.48
CA CYS A 59 -19.09 -10.77 -0.84
C CYS A 59 -19.81 -9.95 0.24
N PRO A 60 -20.76 -9.04 -0.08
CA PRO A 60 -21.39 -8.17 0.91
C PRO A 60 -21.97 -8.92 2.11
N ARG A 61 -22.49 -10.14 1.90
CA ARG A 61 -22.92 -11.04 2.98
C ARG A 61 -21.77 -11.58 3.81
N CYS A 62 -20.70 -12.03 3.14
CA CYS A 62 -19.50 -12.60 3.74
C CYS A 62 -18.87 -11.61 4.72
N VAL A 63 -18.72 -10.34 4.34
CA VAL A 63 -18.18 -9.29 5.22
C VAL A 63 -19.01 -9.13 6.49
N VAL A 64 -20.34 -9.11 6.35
CA VAL A 64 -21.25 -8.96 7.50
C VAL A 64 -21.15 -10.17 8.43
N GLU A 65 -21.12 -11.38 7.89
CA GLU A 65 -20.99 -12.62 8.66
C GLU A 65 -19.65 -12.71 9.38
N THR A 66 -18.54 -12.52 8.67
CA THR A 66 -17.19 -12.54 9.26
C THR A 66 -17.05 -11.48 10.34
N ARG A 67 -17.56 -10.26 10.13
CA ARG A 67 -17.53 -9.21 11.15
C ARG A 67 -18.29 -9.61 12.42
N ARG A 68 -19.43 -10.28 12.30
CA ARG A 68 -20.18 -10.77 13.47
C ARG A 68 -19.39 -11.82 14.24
N GLN A 69 -18.77 -12.77 13.54
CA GLN A 69 -17.93 -13.81 14.16
C GLN A 69 -16.75 -13.20 14.92
N ILE A 70 -16.07 -12.20 14.34
CA ILE A 70 -14.96 -11.49 15.01
C ILE A 70 -15.46 -10.76 16.27
N ILE A 71 -16.58 -10.02 16.18
CA ILE A 71 -17.14 -9.30 17.34
C ILE A 71 -17.59 -10.27 18.44
N ALA A 72 -18.08 -11.46 18.08
CA ALA A 72 -18.47 -12.50 19.01
C ALA A 72 -17.28 -13.28 19.62
N GLY A 73 -16.06 -13.10 19.09
CA GLY A 73 -14.87 -13.86 19.50
C GLY A 73 -14.82 -15.30 18.94
N GLU A 74 -15.60 -15.61 17.92
CA GLU A 74 -15.61 -16.94 17.26
C GLU A 74 -14.49 -17.10 16.22
N ARG A 75 -13.88 -15.99 15.79
CA ARG A 75 -12.86 -15.94 14.74
C ARG A 75 -11.93 -14.74 14.93
N ASP A 76 -10.64 -14.92 14.67
CA ASP A 76 -9.60 -13.87 14.73
C ASP A 76 -9.29 -13.27 13.34
#